data_AF-A0A0P9WV43-F1
#
_entry.id   AF-A0A0P9WV43-F1
#
_cell.length_a   1.000
_cell.length_b   1.000
_cell.length_c   1.000
_cell.angle_alpha   90.00
_cell.angle_beta   90.00
_cell.angle_gamma   90.00
#
_symmetry.space_group_name_H-M   'P 1'
#
loop_
_entity.id
_entity.type
_entity.pdbx_description
1 polymer ?
#
loop_
_entity_poly.entity_id
_entity_poly.type
_entity_poly.pdbx_seq_one_letter_code
_entity_poly.pdbx_strand_id
1 'polypeptide(L)'
;MGFVIGIGSALVAGLFQFGGDLYPMMGIVAVFMIGQALEGMVLTPLLVGDRIGLHPVAVIFAILAGGELFGFTGILLALPVAAVIMVLVRHMHDVYKDSEIYAGAEDPEL
;
A
#
# COMPACT_ATOMS: atom_id res chain seq x y z
N MET A 1 12.48 -4.49 -7.80
CA MET A 1 13.49 -4.81 -8.84
C MET A 1 14.53 -3.69 -9.00
N GLY A 2 14.14 -2.41 -9.03
CA GLY A 2 15.08 -1.28 -9.17
C GLY A 2 16.19 -1.23 -8.12
N PHE A 3 15.89 -1.48 -6.85
CA PHE A 3 16.88 -1.56 -5.77
C PHE A 3 18.02 -2.55 -6.04
N VAL A 4 17.68 -3.79 -6.41
CA VAL A 4 18.67 -4.86 -6.65
C VAL A 4 19.57 -4.50 -7.83
N ILE A 5 18.98 -3.92 -8.87
CA ILE A 5 19.70 -3.47 -10.07
C ILE A 5 20.59 -2.28 -9.72
N GLY A 6 20.11 -1.32 -8.93
CA GLY A 6 20.84 -0.11 -8.54
C GLY A 6 22.03 -0.41 -7.62
N ILE A 7 21.81 -1.18 -6.55
CA ILE A 7 22.92 -1.62 -5.68
C ILE A 7 23.89 -2.51 -6.45
N GLY A 8 23.38 -3.48 -7.21
CA GLY A 8 24.22 -4.40 -7.97
C GLY A 8 25.13 -3.67 -8.94
N SER A 9 24.60 -2.71 -9.70
CA SER A 9 25.37 -1.91 -10.65
C SER A 9 26.36 -0.97 -9.95
N ALA A 10 25.98 -0.33 -8.84
CA ALA A 10 26.87 0.54 -8.07
C ALA A 10 28.05 -0.22 -7.44
N LEU A 11 27.81 -1.42 -6.90
CA LEU A 11 28.86 -2.26 -6.33
C LEU A 11 29.82 -2.77 -7.40
N VAL A 12 29.30 -3.21 -8.55
CA VAL A 12 30.13 -3.65 -9.68
C VAL A 12 31.00 -2.48 -10.18
N ALA A 13 30.42 -1.30 -10.39
CA ALA A 13 31.17 -0.12 -10.80
C ALA A 13 32.25 0.26 -9.76
N GLY A 14 31.91 0.23 -8.46
CA GLY A 14 32.85 0.49 -7.38
C GLY A 14 34.01 -0.51 -7.33
N LEU A 15 33.74 -1.80 -7.57
CA LEU A 15 34.77 -2.83 -7.66
C LEU A 15 35.76 -2.55 -8.80
N PHE A 16 35.26 -2.20 -9.99
CA PHE A 16 36.10 -1.89 -11.14
C PHE A 16 36.89 -0.58 -11.00
N GLN A 17 36.33 0.42 -10.31
CA GLN A 17 36.94 1.73 -10.17
C GLN A 17 37.98 1.79 -9.03
N PHE A 18 37.71 1.12 -7.90
CA PHE A 18 38.53 1.19 -6.70
C PHE A 18 39.31 -0.11 -6.41
N GLY A 19 39.26 -1.09 -7.31
CA GLY A 19 40.04 -2.33 -7.20
C GLY A 19 39.68 -3.20 -6.00
N GLY A 20 38.48 -3.02 -5.43
CA GLY A 20 38.04 -3.74 -4.23
C GLY A 20 38.46 -3.11 -2.90
N ASP A 21 38.90 -1.85 -2.88
CA ASP A 21 39.11 -1.13 -1.62
C ASP A 21 37.79 -1.05 -0.81
N LEU A 22 37.88 -1.43 0.46
CA LEU A 22 36.74 -1.62 1.33
C LEU A 22 36.09 -0.29 1.74
N TYR A 23 36.89 0.78 1.82
CA TYR A 23 36.42 2.09 2.23
C TYR A 23 35.34 2.68 1.29
N PRO A 24 35.56 2.79 -0.04
CA PRO A 24 34.52 3.26 -0.96
C PRO A 24 33.34 2.28 -1.07
N MET A 25 33.57 0.97 -0.98
CA MET A 25 32.48 -0.02 -1.02
C MET A 25 31.52 0.12 0.17
N MET A 26 32.04 0.32 1.38
CA MET A 26 31.24 0.59 2.57
C MET A 26 30.40 1.86 2.42
N GLY A 27 30.96 2.91 1.80
CA GLY A 27 30.24 4.14 1.51
C GLY A 27 29.04 3.93 0.57
N ILE A 28 29.22 3.14 -0.50
CA ILE A 28 28.14 2.80 -1.44
C ILE A 28 27.00 2.08 -0.70
N VAL A 29 27.33 1.04 0.07
CA VAL A 29 26.33 0.28 0.82
C VAL A 29 25.60 1.18 1.83
N ALA A 30 26.34 2.02 2.57
CA ALA A 30 25.75 2.91 3.57
C ALA A 30 24.75 3.90 2.97
N VAL A 31 25.12 4.56 1.87
CA VAL A 31 24.24 5.54 1.19
C VAL A 31 22.96 4.86 0.68
N PHE A 32 23.09 3.71 0.03
CA PHE A 32 21.92 2.98 -0.47
C PHE A 32 21.04 2.44 0.67
N MET A 33 21.63 1.94 1.76
CA MET A 33 20.88 1.50 2.93
C MET A 33 20.06 2.63 3.54
N ILE A 34 20.66 3.81 3.73
CA ILE A 34 19.94 4.99 4.24
C ILE A 34 18.82 5.38 3.26
N GLY A 35 19.13 5.44 1.97
CA GLY A 35 18.14 5.77 0.94
C GLY A 35 16.95 4.82 0.94
N GLN A 36 17.19 3.51 1.05
CA GLN A 36 16.12 2.51 1.12
C GLN A 36 15.32 2.55 2.41
N ALA A 37 15.96 2.79 3.55
CA ALA A 37 15.26 2.94 4.81
C ALA A 37 14.31 4.15 4.75
N LEU A 38 14.78 5.28 4.21
CA LEU A 38 13.95 6.46 3.96
C LEU A 38 12.84 6.17 2.96
N GLU A 39 13.14 5.46 1.87
CA GLU A 39 12.14 5.10 0.87
C GLU A 39 11.03 4.22 1.46
N GLY A 40 11.39 3.18 2.22
CA GLY A 40 10.43 2.26 2.82
C GLY A 40 9.63 2.87 3.98
N MET A 41 10.28 3.66 4.84
CA MET A 41 9.64 4.21 6.04
C MET A 41 8.91 5.53 5.81
N VAL A 42 9.35 6.36 4.85
CA VAL A 42 8.83 7.71 4.67
C VAL A 42 8.19 7.88 3.29
N LEU A 43 8.94 7.63 2.22
CA LEU A 43 8.41 7.91 0.87
C LEU A 43 7.26 6.96 0.51
N THR A 44 7.38 5.68 0.82
CA THR A 44 6.35 4.69 0.51
C THR A 44 5.01 5.04 1.17
N PRO A 45 4.91 5.26 2.50
CA PRO A 45 3.64 5.65 3.11
C PRO A 45 3.16 7.04 2.65
N LEU A 46 4.08 7.99 2.39
CA LEU A 46 3.72 9.32 1.90
C LEU A 46 3.11 9.27 0.49
N LEU A 47 3.67 8.45 -0.40
CA LEU A 47 3.23 8.31 -1.79
C LEU A 47 2.00 7.41 -1.92
N VAL A 48 1.90 6.36 -1.09
CA VAL A 48 0.82 5.37 -1.17
C VAL A 48 -0.39 5.77 -0.33
N GLY A 49 -0.28 6.80 0.53
CA GLY A 49 -1.37 7.60 1.10
C GLY A 49 -2.56 6.80 1.66
N ASP A 50 -2.59 6.63 2.98
CA ASP A 50 -3.67 6.03 3.79
C ASP A 50 -4.27 4.70 3.29
N ARG A 51 -3.99 3.64 4.05
CA ARG A 51 -4.50 2.29 3.83
C ARG A 51 -6.02 2.31 3.59
N ILE A 52 -6.48 1.42 2.71
CA ILE A 52 -7.85 1.13 2.21
C ILE A 52 -8.98 1.16 3.28
N GLY A 53 -8.66 1.24 4.57
CA GLY A 53 -9.60 1.36 5.68
C GLY A 53 -10.18 0.01 6.13
N LEU A 54 -9.66 -1.10 5.60
CA LEU A 54 -10.10 -2.44 5.94
C LEU A 54 -9.75 -2.78 7.39
N HIS A 55 -10.78 -2.83 8.24
CA HIS A 55 -10.62 -3.33 9.60
C HIS A 55 -10.22 -4.82 9.57
N PRO A 56 -9.23 -5.26 10.37
CA PRO A 56 -8.75 -6.65 10.36
C PRO A 56 -9.86 -7.70 10.53
N VAL A 57 -10.91 -7.38 11.29
CA VAL A 57 -12.08 -8.27 11.47
C VAL A 57 -12.86 -8.46 10.16
N ALA A 58 -13.01 -7.42 9.34
CA ALA A 58 -13.69 -7.55 8.05
C ALA A 58 -12.93 -8.47 7.08
N VAL A 59 -11.59 -8.45 7.14
CA VAL A 59 -10.74 -9.35 6.37
C VAL A 59 -10.94 -10.80 6.80
N ILE A 60 -10.91 -11.07 8.11
CA ILE A 60 -11.15 -12.42 8.64
C ILE A 60 -12.55 -12.90 8.23
N PHE A 61 -13.57 -12.04 8.38
CA PHE A 61 -14.94 -12.38 8.01
C PHE A 61 -15.08 -12.70 6.52
N ALA A 62 -14.44 -11.92 5.66
CA ALA A 62 -14.44 -12.17 4.22
C ALA A 62 -13.78 -13.51 3.87
N ILE A 63 -12.65 -13.85 4.51
CA ILE A 63 -11.96 -15.12 4.30
C ILE A 63 -12.84 -16.30 4.73
N LEU A 64 -13.49 -16.20 5.89
CA LEU A 64 -14.40 -17.23 6.39
C LEU A 64 -15.63 -17.38 5.48
N ALA A 65 -16.26 -16.28 5.09
CA ALA A 65 -17.42 -16.28 4.20
C ALA A 65 -17.05 -16.80 2.79
N GLY A 66 -15.93 -16.36 2.23
CA GLY A 66 -15.43 -16.85 0.94
C GLY A 66 -15.10 -18.35 0.99
N GLY A 67 -14.46 -18.79 2.08
CA GLY A 67 -14.17 -20.20 2.31
C GLY A 67 -15.39 -21.10 2.43
N GLU A 68 -16.47 -20.61 3.04
CA GLU A 68 -17.74 -21.34 3.14
C GLU A 68 -18.49 -21.38 1.80
N LEU A 69 -18.57 -20.24 1.09
CA LEU A 69 -19.35 -20.12 -0.16
C LEU A 69 -18.71 -20.84 -1.35
N PHE A 70 -17.39 -20.76 -1.50
CA PHE A 70 -16.67 -21.26 -2.69
C PHE A 70 -15.42 -22.08 -2.36
N GLY A 71 -15.25 -22.50 -1.10
CA GLY A 71 -14.10 -23.31 -0.67
C GLY A 71 -12.77 -22.57 -0.82
N PHE A 72 -11.74 -23.30 -1.24
CA PHE A 72 -10.38 -22.75 -1.40
C PHE A 72 -10.32 -21.56 -2.37
N THR A 73 -11.05 -21.62 -3.49
CA THR A 73 -11.11 -20.52 -4.47
C THR A 73 -11.70 -19.26 -3.85
N GLY A 74 -12.72 -19.40 -3.01
CA GLY A 74 -13.32 -18.28 -2.30
C GLY A 74 -12.38 -17.64 -1.27
N ILE A 75 -11.52 -18.43 -0.62
CA ILE A 75 -10.47 -17.88 0.27
C ILE A 75 -9.47 -17.01 -0.52
N LEU A 76 -9.04 -17.47 -1.70
CA LEU A 76 -8.10 -16.71 -2.55
C LEU A 76 -8.69 -15.38 -3.03
N LEU A 77 -9.99 -15.38 -3.35
CA LEU A 77 -10.69 -14.20 -3.87
C LEU A 77 -11.33 -13.33 -2.78
N ALA A 78 -11.38 -13.80 -1.53
CA ALA A 78 -12.06 -13.11 -0.44
C ALA A 78 -11.58 -11.66 -0.23
N LEU A 79 -10.25 -11.47 -0.17
CA LEU A 79 -9.66 -10.17 0.11
C LEU A 79 -9.92 -9.13 -1.00
N PRO A 80 -9.66 -9.40 -2.30
CA PRO A 80 -9.95 -8.43 -3.35
C PRO A 80 -11.46 -8.13 -3.45
N VAL A 81 -12.33 -9.14 -3.32
CA VAL A 81 -13.78 -8.91 -3.36
C VAL A 81 -14.24 -8.04 -2.18
N ALA A 82 -13.76 -8.32 -0.97
CA ALA A 82 -14.10 -7.51 0.21
C ALA A 82 -13.62 -6.06 0.07
N ALA A 83 -12.44 -5.84 -0.52
CA ALA A 83 -11.93 -4.50 -0.80
C ALA A 83 -12.84 -3.74 -1.79
N VAL A 84 -13.28 -4.40 -2.86
CA VAL A 84 -14.21 -3.79 -3.84
C VAL A 84 -15.55 -3.44 -3.18
N ILE A 85 -16.14 -4.36 -2.41
CA ILE A 85 -17.41 -4.12 -1.70
C ILE A 85 -17.26 -2.95 -0.73
N MET A 86 -16.18 -2.89 0.06
CA MET A 86 -15.94 -1.78 0.99
C MET A 86 -15.85 -0.43 0.27
N VAL A 87 -15.11 -0.37 -0.83
CA VAL A 87 -14.97 0.87 -1.61
C VAL A 87 -16.32 1.30 -2.18
N LEU A 88 -17.11 0.36 -2.70
CA LEU A 88 -18.46 0.64 -3.20
C LEU A 88 -19.39 1.15 -2.09
N VAL A 89 -19.40 0.50 -0.93
CA VAL A 89 -20.23 0.93 0.21
C VAL A 89 -19.82 2.31 0.69
N ARG A 90 -18.51 2.59 0.81
CA ARG A 90 -18.01 3.90 1.21
C ARG A 90 -18.43 4.97 0.20
N HIS A 91 -18.22 4.70 -1.09
CA HIS A 91 -18.61 5.61 -2.15
C HIS A 91 -20.13 5.86 -2.18
N MET A 92 -20.94 4.80 -2.06
CA MET A 92 -22.40 4.93 -2.01
C MET A 92 -22.87 5.74 -0.79
N HIS A 93 -22.22 5.55 0.37
CA HIS A 93 -22.54 6.30 1.58
C HIS A 93 -22.19 7.78 1.46
N ASP A 94 -21.06 8.11 0.84
CA ASP A 94 -20.66 9.49 0.58
C ASP A 94 -21.63 10.16 -0.41
N VAL A 95 -21.95 9.47 -1.52
CA VAL A 95 -22.95 9.94 -2.50
C VAL A 95 -24.34 10.08 -1.89
N TYR A 96 -24.73 9.17 -1.00
CA TYR A 96 -26.03 9.24 -0.32
C TYR A 96 -26.14 10.47 0.57
N LYS A 97 -25.08 10.80 1.33
CA LYS A 97 -25.06 12.00 2.19
C LYS A 97 -25.09 13.30 1.40
N ASP A 98 -24.42 13.34 0.25
CA ASP A 98 -24.39 14.52 -0.63
C ASP A 98 -25.65 14.64 -1.51
N SER A 99 -26.49 13.61 -1.56
CA SER A 99 -27.73 13.66 -2.34
C SER A 99 -28.77 14.57 -1.69
N GLU A 100 -29.50 15.35 -2.50
CA GLU A 100 -30.60 16.24 -2.07
C GLU A 100 -31.69 15.52 -1.24
N ILE A 101 -31.76 14.19 -1.34
CA ILE A 101 -32.69 13.35 -0.57
C ILE A 101 -32.28 13.25 0.92
N TYR A 102 -30.97 13.30 1.22
CA TYR A 102 -30.45 13.30 2.60
C TYR A 102 -30.13 14.71 3.11
N ALA A 103 -29.62 15.60 2.26
CA ALA A 103 -29.41 17.02 2.55
C ALA A 103 -30.72 17.84 2.58
N GLY A 104 -31.88 17.17 2.55
CA GLY A 104 -33.19 17.81 2.53
C GLY A 104 -33.36 18.82 3.67
N ALA A 105 -33.42 20.09 3.29
CA ALA A 105 -33.64 21.27 4.14
C ALA A 105 -32.53 21.56 5.16
N GLU A 106 -31.39 22.10 4.70
CA GLU A 106 -30.80 23.20 5.46
C GLU A 106 -31.85 24.32 5.47
N ASP A 107 -32.54 24.47 6.60
CA ASP A 107 -33.43 25.59 6.86
C ASP A 107 -32.64 26.90 6.65
N PRO A 108 -33.04 27.79 5.72
CA PRO A 108 -32.28 29.00 5.40
C PRO A 108 -32.26 30.08 6.50
N GLU A 109 -32.71 29.84 7.74
CA GLU A 109 -32.82 30.88 8.76
C GLU A 109 -32.44 30.41 10.18
N LEU A 110 -31.21 30.72 10.60
CA LEU A 110 -30.86 31.21 11.95
C LEU A 110 -29.77 32.28 11.85
#